data_AF-A0A8I0P842-F1
#
_entry.id   AF-A0A8I0P842-F1
#
_cell.length_a   1.000
_cell.length_b   1.000
_cell.length_c   1.000
_cell.angle_alpha   90.00
_cell.angle_beta   90.00
_cell.angle_gamma   90.00
#
_symmetry.space_group_name_H-M   'P 1'
#
loop_
_entity.id
_entity.type
_entity.pdbx_description
1 polymer ?
#
loop_
_entity_poly.entity_id
_entity_poly.type
_entity_poly.pdbx_seq_one_letter_code
_entity_poly.pdbx_strand_id
1 'polypeptide(L)' 'MPSPLLTDIYAAALSVKQRPATVRKWVNRGELTHHGYDHRRRVVVDLEELQALVIAKQTPQDVNAA' A
#
# COMPACT_ATOMS: atom_id res chain seq x y z
N MET A 1 7.13 -19.86 -2.58
CA MET A 1 7.31 -18.40 -2.50
C MET A 1 6.04 -17.77 -3.03
N PRO A 2 5.27 -17.00 -2.25
CA PRO A 2 4.17 -16.23 -2.82
C PRO A 2 4.77 -15.31 -3.89
N SER A 3 4.15 -15.30 -5.07
CA SER A 3 4.55 -14.37 -6.13
C SER A 3 3.93 -13.01 -5.80
N PRO A 4 4.69 -11.90 -5.83
CA PRO A 4 4.17 -10.59 -5.48
C PRO A 4 2.99 -10.23 -6.37
N LEU A 5 1.88 -9.82 -5.77
CA LEU A 5 0.68 -9.46 -6.50
C LEU A 5 0.76 -7.99 -6.91
N LEU A 6 1.50 -7.76 -8.00
CA LEU A 6 1.77 -6.42 -8.51
C LEU A 6 0.55 -5.83 -9.21
N THR A 7 0.13 -4.65 -8.78
CA THR A 7 -0.98 -3.92 -9.39
C THR A 7 -0.76 -2.41 -9.37
N ASP A 8 -1.52 -1.68 -10.18
CA ASP A 8 -1.41 -0.22 -10.22
C ASP A 8 -1.98 0.43 -8.96
N ILE A 9 -1.46 1.61 -8.60
CA ILE A 9 -1.87 2.33 -7.38
C ILE A 9 -3.40 2.51 -7.25
N TYR A 10 -4.13 2.70 -8.36
CA TYR A 10 -5.58 2.93 -8.27
C TYR A 10 -6.32 1.66 -7.90
N ALA A 11 -5.99 0.54 -8.56
CA ALA A 11 -6.53 -0.77 -8.21
C ALA A 11 -6.14 -1.16 -6.77
N ALA A 12 -4.88 -0.95 -6.40
CA ALA A 12 -4.38 -1.21 -5.04
C ALA A 12 -5.16 -0.39 -4.01
N ALA A 13 -5.28 0.93 -4.20
CA ALA A 13 -5.99 1.83 -3.30
C ALA A 13 -7.46 1.44 -3.10
N LEU A 14 -8.15 1.02 -4.18
CA LEU A 14 -9.53 0.56 -4.12
C LEU A 14 -9.68 -0.69 -3.24
N SER A 15 -8.78 -1.67 -3.39
CA SER A 15 -8.85 -2.91 -2.63
C SER A 15 -8.72 -2.73 -1.11
N VAL A 16 -7.91 -1.77 -0.66
CA VAL A 16 -7.68 -1.47 0.76
C VAL A 16 -8.49 -0.27 1.27
N LYS A 17 -9.44 0.24 0.46
CA LYS A 17 -10.28 1.41 0.77
C LYS A 17 -9.46 2.65 1.18
N GLN A 18 -8.33 2.88 0.52
CA GLN A 18 -7.49 4.07 0.72
C GLN A 18 -7.60 5.04 -0.45
N ARG A 19 -7.20 6.29 -0.23
CA ARG A 19 -7.07 7.27 -1.32
C ARG A 19 -5.78 6.98 -2.11
N PRO A 20 -5.79 7.01 -3.46
CA PRO A 20 -4.58 6.86 -4.27
C PRO A 20 -3.45 7.83 -3.90
N ALA A 21 -3.81 9.05 -3.48
CA ALA A 21 -2.84 10.04 -3.00
C ALA A 21 -2.11 9.60 -1.72
N THR A 22 -2.80 8.90 -0.81
CA THR A 22 -2.20 8.33 0.40
C THR A 22 -1.19 7.25 0.06
N VAL A 23 -1.57 6.31 -0.82
CA VAL A 23 -0.67 5.24 -1.30
C VAL A 23 0.56 5.83 -1.98
N ARG A 24 0.39 6.82 -2.86
CA ARG A 24 1.51 7.53 -3.49
C ARG A 24 2.43 8.21 -2.46
N LYS A 25 1.87 8.75 -1.38
CA LYS A 25 2.65 9.35 -0.30
C LYS A 25 3.48 8.30 0.44
N TRP A 26 2.95 7.10 0.68
CA TRP A 26 3.70 6.00 1.29
C TRP A 26 4.83 5.51 0.39
N VAL A 27 4.59 5.38 -0.92
CA VAL A 27 5.66 5.07 -1.89
C VAL A 27 6.75 6.14 -1.85
N ASN A 28 6.38 7.42 -1.92
CA ASN A 28 7.35 8.52 -1.90
C ASN A 28 8.16 8.61 -0.59
N ARG A 29 7.63 8.09 0.52
CA ARG A 29 8.29 8.04 1.82
C ARG A 29 9.13 6.78 2.02
N GLY A 30 9.11 5.83 1.09
CA GLY A 30 9.75 4.53 1.23
C GLY A 30 9.03 3.59 2.21
N GLU A 31 7.76 3.87 2.54
CA GLU A 31 6.93 2.99 3.39
C GLU A 31 6.26 1.86 2.59
N LEU A 32 6.25 1.97 1.26
CA LEU A 32 5.71 0.99 0.32
C LEU A 32 6.66 0.87 -0.88
N THR A 33 6.92 -0.35 -1.35
CA THR A 33 7.89 -0.60 -2.41
C THR A 33 7.37 -0.13 -3.78
N HIS A 34 8.23 0.57 -4.53
CA HIS A 34 7.96 0.97 -5.90
C HIS A 34 8.48 -0.10 -6.87
N HIS A 35 7.58 -0.82 -7.54
CA HIS A 35 7.93 -1.88 -8.49
C HIS A 35 8.09 -1.39 -9.94
N GLY A 36 8.09 -0.07 -10.15
CA GLY A 36 8.16 0.58 -11.45
C GLY A 36 6.79 1.06 -11.94
N TYR A 37 6.66 1.15 -13.27
CA TYR A 37 5.48 1.71 -13.92
C TYR A 37 4.80 0.71 -14.85
N ASP A 38 3.48 0.81 -14.95
CA ASP A 38 2.71 0.07 -15.95
C ASP A 38 2.79 0.74 -17.34
N HIS A 39 2.13 0.13 -18.33
CA HIS A 39 2.06 0.64 -19.72
C HIS A 39 1.40 2.04 -19.84
N ARG A 40 0.71 2.52 -18.79
CA ARG A 40 0.08 3.84 -18.72
C ARG A 40 0.87 4.82 -17.85
N ARG A 41 2.11 4.48 -17.48
CA ARG A 41 2.97 5.26 -16.58
C ARG A 41 2.39 5.43 -15.17
N ARG A 42 1.54 4.52 -14.72
CA ARG A 42 1.03 4.46 -13.34
C ARG A 42 2.00 3.64 -12.49
N VAL A 43 2.21 4.07 -11.27
CA VAL A 43 3.08 3.37 -10.31
C VAL A 43 2.47 2.00 -9.99
N VAL A 44 3.32 0.98 -9.97
CA VAL A 44 3.00 -0.40 -9.62
C VAL A 44 3.53 -0.70 -8.22
N VAL A 45 2.68 -1.32 -7.41
CA VAL A 45 2.94 -1.68 -6.00
C VAL A 45 2.52 -3.12 -5.74
N ASP A 46 3.08 -3.74 -4.69
CA ASP A 46 2.61 -5.04 -4.20
C ASP A 46 1.34 -4.86 -3.34
N LEU A 47 0.30 -5.61 -3.66
CA LEU A 47 -0.96 -5.57 -2.92
C LEU A 47 -0.82 -6.13 -1.49
N GLU A 48 -0.02 -7.18 -1.28
CA GLU A 48 0.14 -7.81 0.04
C GLU A 48 0.90 -6.87 0.98
N GLU A 49 1.95 -6.22 0.48
CA GLU A 49 2.70 -5.20 1.22
C GLU A 49 1.81 -4.03 1.63
N LEU A 50 0.96 -3.54 0.71
CA LEU A 50 0.01 -2.47 1.00
C LEU A 50 -1.02 -2.86 2.07
N GLN A 51 -1.55 -4.09 2.02
CA GLN A 51 -2.47 -4.59 3.03
C GLN A 51 -1.81 -4.65 4.41
N ALA A 52 -0.60 -5.20 4.49
CA ALA A 52 0.15 -5.26 5.74
C ALA A 52 0.40 -3.86 6.32
N LEU A 53 0.78 -2.90 5.46
CA LEU A 53 0.99 -1.50 5.85
C LEU A 53 -0.29 -0.85 6.40
N VAL A 54 -1.44 -1.10 5.77
CA VAL A 54 -2.74 -0.58 6.23
C VAL A 54 -3.11 -1.16 7.59
N ILE A 55 -2.95 -2.48 7.77
CA ILE A 55 -3.20 -3.16 9.06
C ILE A 55 -2.31 -2.58 10.16
N ALA A 56 -1.02 -2.40 9.87
CA ALA A 56 -0.05 -1.83 10.81
C ALA A 56 -0.42 -0.38 11.21
N LYS A 57 -1.02 0.40 10.31
CA LYS A 57 -1.46 1.78 10.57
C LYS A 57 -2.85 1.88 11.20
N GLN A 58 -3.69 0.86 11.05
CA GLN A 58 -5.03 0.81 11.62
C GLN A 58 -5.07 0.27 13.04
N THR A 59 -4.07 -0.51 13.45
CA THR A 59 -3.94 -0.99 14.82
C THR A 59 -3.71 0.21 15.73
N PRO A 60 -4.68 0.62 16.59
CA PRO A 60 -4.44 1.65 17.57
C PRO A 60 -3.44 1.11 18.59
N GLN A 61 -2.44 1.91 18.99
CA GLN A 61 -1.59 1.62 20.15
C GLN A 61 -2.33 1.78 21.50
N ASP A 62 -3.67 1.73 21.52
CA ASP A 62 -4.49 1.95 22.73
C ASP A 62 -4.65 0.67 23.56
N VAL A 63 -3.54 0.03 23.89
CA VAL A 63 -3.46 -0.99 24.96
C VAL A 63 -2.67 -0.42 26.14
N ASN A 64 -3.16 0.67 26.74
CA ASN A 64 -2.83 1.02 28.12
C ASN A 64 -3.77 2.10 28.66
N ALA A 65 -4.88 1.64 29.23
CA ALA A 65 -5.57 2.32 30.32
C ALA A 65 -6.29 1.23 31.12
N ALA A 66 -5.50 0.45 31.85
CA ALA A 66 -5.94 -0.41 32.94
C ALA A 66 -5.79 0.36 34.26
#